data_AF-A0A2S5WQN6-F1
#
_entry.id   AF-A0A2S5WQN6-F1
#
_cell.length_a   1.000
_cell.length_b   1.000
_cell.length_c   1.000
_cell.angle_alpha   90.00
_cell.angle_beta   90.00
_cell.angle_gamma   90.00
#
_symmetry.space_group_name_H-M   'P 1'
#
loop_
_entity.id
_entity.type
_entity.pdbx_description
1 polymer ?
#
loop_
_entity_poly.entity_id
_entity_poly.type
_entity_poly.pdbx_seq_one_letter_code
_entity_poly.pdbx_strand_id
1 'polypeptide(L)'
;MDQLHYAGGVYFTSTKIARELVGYAAALAEVHQAGIVEIPVRHADGTSNMLSVLVGPSSQIATETVDTEVPEFDDSQALATFTKLRAELENKSYAPEGLVEEGSSNDPRVPHPDWLDEL
;
A
#
# COMPACT_ATOMS: atom_id res chain seq x y z
N MET A 1 3.73 20.28 -8.53
CA MET A 1 3.44 19.41 -7.37
C MET A 1 2.11 18.71 -7.63
N ASP A 2 1.75 17.73 -6.82
CA ASP A 2 0.45 17.07 -6.95
C ASP A 2 -0.37 17.28 -5.67
N GLN A 3 -1.67 17.51 -5.87
CA GLN A 3 -2.67 17.60 -4.82
C GLN A 3 -3.27 16.21 -4.58
N LEU A 4 -3.10 15.70 -3.37
CA LEU A 4 -3.61 14.42 -2.89
C LEU A 4 -4.95 14.61 -2.19
N HIS A 5 -5.94 13.83 -2.61
CA HIS A 5 -7.25 13.70 -1.96
C HIS A 5 -7.34 12.35 -1.25
N TYR A 6 -7.53 12.39 0.07
CA TYR A 6 -7.65 11.19 0.89
C TYR A 6 -8.47 11.44 2.15
N ALA A 7 -9.43 10.57 2.44
CA ALA A 7 -10.29 10.60 3.63
C ALA A 7 -10.95 11.99 3.89
N GLY A 8 -11.32 12.71 2.83
CA GLY A 8 -11.89 14.05 2.91
C GLY A 8 -10.87 15.18 3.12
N GLY A 9 -9.59 14.86 3.27
CA GLY A 9 -8.49 15.82 3.33
C GLY A 9 -7.90 16.13 1.96
N VAL A 10 -7.24 17.29 1.88
CA VAL A 10 -6.48 17.76 0.72
C VAL A 10 -5.07 18.13 1.18
N TYR A 11 -4.08 17.56 0.52
CA TYR A 11 -2.66 17.70 0.86
C TYR A 11 -1.84 17.94 -0.40
N PHE A 12 -0.72 18.65 -0.32
CA PHE A 12 0.19 18.80 -1.46
C PHE A 12 1.44 17.96 -1.23
N THR A 13 1.89 17.22 -2.24
CA THR A 13 3.13 16.45 -2.17
C THR A 13 3.91 16.54 -3.49
N SER A 14 5.11 15.96 -3.55
CA SER A 14 5.86 15.89 -4.80
C SER A 14 5.12 14.98 -5.79
N THR A 15 5.22 15.29 -7.09
CA THR A 15 4.60 14.48 -8.13
C THR A 15 5.13 13.04 -8.13
N LYS A 16 6.38 12.83 -7.69
CA LYS A 16 6.96 11.48 -7.57
C LYS A 16 6.29 10.69 -6.45
N ILE A 17 6.14 11.29 -5.26
CA ILE A 17 5.44 10.65 -4.14
C ILE A 17 3.98 10.36 -4.50
N ALA A 18 3.28 11.30 -5.12
CA ALA A 18 1.89 11.09 -5.54
C ALA A 18 1.74 9.85 -6.44
N ARG A 19 2.63 9.71 -7.43
CA ARG A 19 2.66 8.54 -8.32
C ARG A 19 2.99 7.24 -7.57
N GLU A 20 3.99 7.25 -6.70
CA GLU A 20 4.35 6.08 -5.90
C GLU A 20 3.24 5.66 -4.94
N LEU A 21 2.51 6.62 -4.34
CA LEU A 21 1.37 6.33 -3.48
C LEU A 21 0.24 5.62 -4.23
N VAL A 22 -0.12 6.13 -5.42
CA VAL A 22 -1.13 5.48 -6.27
C VAL A 22 -0.66 4.09 -6.74
N GLY A 23 0.62 3.96 -7.11
CA GLY A 23 1.21 2.67 -7.49
C GLY A 23 1.23 1.67 -6.34
N TYR A 24 1.54 2.11 -5.13
CA TYR A 24 1.50 1.30 -3.92
C TYR A 24 0.07 0.85 -3.58
N ALA A 25 -0.90 1.75 -3.72
CA ALA A 25 -2.32 1.41 -3.54
C ALA A 25 -2.80 0.34 -4.54
N ALA A 26 -2.39 0.44 -5.80
CA ALA A 26 -2.69 -0.57 -6.80
C ALA A 26 -2.05 -1.93 -6.44
N ALA A 27 -0.78 -1.94 -6.04
CA ALA A 27 -0.09 -3.16 -5.62
C ALA A 27 -0.74 -3.83 -4.38
N LEU A 28 -1.19 -3.03 -3.41
CA LEU A 28 -1.94 -3.54 -2.25
C LEU A 28 -3.29 -4.15 -2.64
N ALA A 29 -3.97 -3.54 -3.61
CA ALA A 29 -5.25 -4.05 -4.10
C ALA A 29 -5.11 -5.40 -4.81
N GLU A 30 -4.04 -5.60 -5.59
CA GLU A 30 -3.74 -6.88 -6.27
C GLU A 30 -3.59 -8.04 -5.29
N VAL A 31 -3.07 -7.78 -4.09
CA VAL A 31 -2.83 -8.80 -3.05
C VAL A 31 -3.89 -8.79 -1.95
N HIS A 32 -4.95 -7.98 -2.10
CA HIS A 32 -6.02 -7.80 -1.10
C HIS A 32 -5.53 -7.45 0.31
N GLN A 33 -4.47 -6.65 0.44
CA GLN A 33 -3.91 -6.22 1.73
C GLN A 33 -4.11 -4.73 1.98
N ALA A 34 -3.94 -4.34 3.24
CA ALA A 34 -3.80 -2.95 3.64
C ALA A 34 -2.39 -2.68 4.15
N GLY A 35 -1.92 -1.44 4.00
CA GLY A 35 -0.62 -0.99 4.42
C GLY A 35 -0.65 0.46 4.90
N ILE A 36 0.38 0.85 5.63
CA ILE A 36 0.56 2.23 6.10
C ILE A 36 1.84 2.77 5.48
N VAL A 37 1.78 4.00 4.97
CA VAL A 37 2.96 4.72 4.49
C VAL A 37 2.97 6.14 5.03
N GLU A 38 4.14 6.63 5.39
CA GLU A 38 4.34 8.01 5.79
C GLU A 38 4.93 8.81 4.63
N ILE A 39 4.29 9.92 4.29
CA ILE A 39 4.74 10.79 3.21
C ILE A 39 4.86 12.24 3.68
N PRO A 40 5.90 12.96 3.25
CA PRO A 40 5.95 14.41 3.44
C PRO A 40 4.85 15.08 2.62
N VAL A 41 4.14 16.00 3.27
CA VAL A 41 3.09 16.82 2.68
C VAL A 41 3.27 18.29 3.06
N ARG A 42 2.67 19.16 2.26
CA ARG A 42 2.45 20.56 2.59
C ARG A 42 0.96 20.84 2.71
N HIS A 43 0.60 21.65 3.69
CA HIS A 43 -0.75 22.21 3.82
C HIS A 43 -0.85 23.53 3.02
N ALA A 44 -2.09 24.01 2.83
CA ALA A 44 -2.35 25.26 2.09
C ALA A 44 -1.70 26.50 2.75
N ASP A 45 -1.39 26.45 4.03
CA ASP A 45 -0.68 27.51 4.77
C ASP A 45 0.86 27.46 4.57
N GLY A 46 1.35 26.52 3.76
CA GLY A 46 2.77 26.33 3.45
C GLY A 46 3.53 25.48 4.48
N THR A 47 2.91 25.07 5.58
CA THR A 47 3.54 24.22 6.60
C THR A 47 3.85 22.83 6.05
N SER A 48 5.03 22.32 6.38
CA SER A 48 5.47 20.96 6.03
C SER A 48 5.21 20.01 7.19
N ASN A 49 4.52 18.91 6.92
CA ASN A 49 4.22 17.87 7.89
C ASN A 49 4.46 16.48 7.28
N MET A 50 4.46 15.46 8.14
CA MET A 50 4.38 14.06 7.71
C MET A 50 2.94 13.58 7.83
N LEU A 51 2.40 13.04 6.75
CA LEU A 51 1.09 12.40 6.71
C LEU A 51 1.26 10.89 6.76
N SER A 52 0.66 10.24 7.75
CA SER A 52 0.52 8.78 7.78
C SER A 52 -0.77 8.37 7.08
N VAL A 53 -0.65 7.58 6.02
CA VAL A 53 -1.76 7.20 5.13
C VAL A 53 -2.03 5.70 5.28
N LEU A 54 -3.25 5.33 5.69
CA LEU A 54 -3.72 3.95 5.65
C LEU A 54 -4.32 3.63 4.28
N VAL A 55 -3.64 2.78 3.52
CA VAL A 55 -4.07 2.38 2.19
C VAL A 55 -4.61 0.96 2.28
N GLY A 56 -5.88 0.77 1.96
CA GLY A 56 -6.52 -0.54 1.85
C GLY A 56 -7.11 -0.75 0.45
N PRO A 57 -7.64 -1.95 0.17
CA PRO A 57 -8.15 -2.31 -1.17
C PRO A 57 -9.29 -1.41 -1.66
N SER A 58 -10.01 -0.78 -0.74
CA SER A 58 -11.13 0.13 -1.03
C SER A 58 -10.79 1.61 -0.79
N SER A 59 -9.52 1.94 -0.53
CA SER A 59 -9.10 3.32 -0.33
C SER A 59 -9.30 4.12 -1.63
N GLN A 60 -10.11 5.17 -1.55
CA GLN A 60 -10.25 6.15 -2.63
C GLN A 60 -9.13 7.17 -2.49
N ILE A 61 -8.11 7.04 -3.34
CA ILE A 61 -6.97 7.96 -3.43
C ILE A 61 -7.01 8.59 -4.83
N ALA A 62 -6.98 9.91 -4.88
CA ALA A 62 -6.87 10.66 -6.13
C ALA A 62 -5.77 11.71 -6.02
N THR A 63 -5.07 11.94 -7.13
CA THR A 63 -4.01 12.94 -7.24
C THR A 63 -4.25 13.81 -8.46
N GLU A 64 -4.12 15.13 -8.31
CA GLU A 64 -4.23 16.10 -9.39
C GLU A 64 -2.93 16.89 -9.51
N THR A 65 -2.36 16.97 -10.71
CA THR A 65 -1.19 17.81 -10.97
C THR A 65 -1.60 19.28 -10.87
N VAL A 66 -0.92 20.04 -10.02
CA VAL A 66 -1.17 21.47 -9.84
C VAL A 66 0.10 22.27 -10.08
N ASP A 67 -0.07 23.40 -10.77
CA ASP A 67 0.99 24.40 -10.91
C ASP A 67 1.02 25.27 -9.65
N THR A 68 2.20 25.40 -9.04
CA THR A 68 2.35 26.08 -7.75
C THR A 68 3.73 26.67 -7.60
N GLU A 69 3.80 27.86 -6.99
CA GLU A 69 5.06 28.53 -6.65
C GLU A 69 5.74 27.94 -5.41
N VAL A 70 5.08 26.97 -4.75
CA VAL A 70 5.61 26.34 -3.53
C VAL A 70 6.83 25.47 -3.87
N PRO A 71 7.98 25.69 -3.22
CA PRO A 71 9.18 24.89 -3.47
C PRO A 71 8.97 23.41 -3.16
N GLU A 72 9.48 22.57 -4.06
CA GLU A 72 9.61 21.13 -3.78
C GLU A 72 10.45 20.90 -2.52
N PHE A 73 10.08 19.86 -1.77
CA PHE A 73 10.82 19.39 -0.60
C PHE A 73 11.58 18.11 -0.95
N ASP A 74 12.58 17.75 -0.15
CA ASP A 74 13.32 16.51 -0.31
C ASP A 74 12.40 15.30 -0.11
N ASP A 75 12.21 14.49 -1.15
CA ASP A 75 11.39 13.29 -1.16
C ASP A 75 12.21 11.99 -1.15
N SER A 76 13.53 12.07 -1.07
CA SER A 76 14.44 10.92 -1.23
C SER A 76 14.14 9.79 -0.24
N GLN A 77 13.91 10.11 1.03
CA GLN A 77 13.60 9.12 2.06
C GLN A 77 12.23 8.46 1.82
N ALA A 78 11.21 9.22 1.43
CA ALA A 78 9.89 8.69 1.16
C ALA A 78 9.91 7.74 -0.06
N LEU A 79 10.63 8.12 -1.13
CA LEU A 79 10.80 7.29 -2.32
C LEU A 79 11.56 5.99 -2.01
N ALA A 80 12.57 6.05 -1.15
CA ALA A 80 13.27 4.86 -0.68
C ALA A 80 12.35 3.93 0.13
N THR A 81 11.43 4.49 0.92
CA THR A 81 10.41 3.72 1.65
C THR A 81 9.44 3.01 0.69
N PHE A 82 8.91 3.69 -0.32
CA PHE A 82 8.04 3.06 -1.33
C PHE A 82 8.72 1.88 -2.02
N THR A 83 10.00 2.04 -2.38
CA THR A 83 10.78 0.95 -2.99
C THR A 83 10.83 -0.29 -2.10
N LYS A 84 11.05 -0.11 -0.79
CA LYS A 84 11.05 -1.22 0.18
C LYS A 84 9.68 -1.87 0.32
N LEU A 85 8.64 -1.06 0.49
CA LEU A 85 7.27 -1.55 0.65
C LEU A 85 6.79 -2.36 -0.56
N ARG A 86 7.15 -1.95 -1.78
CA ARG A 86 6.82 -2.71 -2.99
C ARG A 86 7.56 -4.04 -3.07
N ALA A 87 8.85 -4.05 -2.76
CA ALA A 87 9.63 -5.29 -2.72
C ALA A 87 9.10 -6.29 -1.68
N GLU A 88 8.61 -5.79 -0.53
CA GLU A 88 7.98 -6.63 0.49
C GLU A 88 6.66 -7.25 0.02
N LEU A 89 5.84 -6.51 -0.75
CA LEU A 89 4.60 -7.04 -1.31
C LEU A 89 4.87 -8.14 -2.35
N GLU A 90 5.84 -7.92 -3.23
CA GLU A 90 6.26 -8.93 -4.22
C GLU A 90 6.73 -10.23 -3.55
N ASN A 91 7.49 -10.12 -2.45
CA ASN A 91 7.97 -11.29 -1.70
C ASN A 91 6.85 -12.01 -0.93
N LYS A 92 5.83 -11.29 -0.44
CA LYS A 92 4.66 -11.90 0.23
C LYS A 92 3.73 -12.60 -0.75
N SER A 93 3.56 -12.07 -1.96
CA SER A 93 2.88 -12.78 -3.05
C SER A 93 3.62 -14.05 -3.49
N TYR A 94 4.94 -14.11 -3.25
CA TYR A 94 5.76 -15.30 -3.41
C TYR A 94 5.81 -16.17 -2.13
N ALA A 95 4.84 -16.10 -1.22
CA ALA A 95 4.61 -17.22 -0.31
C ALA A 95 3.91 -18.31 -1.13
N PRO A 96 4.62 -19.35 -1.63
CA PRO A 96 3.93 -20.37 -2.39
C PRO A 96 2.88 -20.98 -1.47
N GLU A 97 1.62 -20.95 -1.91
CA GLU A 97 0.57 -21.90 -1.47
C GLU A 97 1.00 -23.38 -1.66
N GLY A 98 2.24 -23.65 -2.10
CA GLY A 98 2.84 -24.96 -2.34
C GLY A 98 3.76 -25.49 -1.24
N LEU A 99 3.68 -25.02 0.02
CA LEU A 99 4.25 -25.76 1.16
C LEU A 99 3.22 -26.62 1.91
N VAL A 100 2.06 -26.88 1.30
CA VAL A 100 1.29 -28.08 1.67
C VAL A 100 2.06 -29.25 1.09
N GLU A 101 2.85 -29.96 1.92
CA GLU A 101 3.44 -31.24 1.51
C GLU A 101 2.31 -32.14 0.98
N GLU A 102 2.45 -32.70 -0.22
CA GLU A 102 1.48 -33.65 -0.78
C GLU A 102 1.25 -34.78 0.24
N GLY A 103 0.05 -34.85 0.81
CA GLY A 103 -0.32 -35.80 1.87
C GLY A 103 -0.36 -35.25 3.30
N SER A 104 -0.19 -33.94 3.50
CA SER A 104 -0.46 -33.30 4.80
C SER A 104 -1.92 -33.49 5.22
N SER A 105 -2.16 -33.75 6.51
CA SER A 105 -3.54 -33.87 7.03
C SER A 105 -4.34 -32.57 6.95
N ASN A 106 -3.68 -31.45 6.66
CA ASN A 106 -4.31 -30.14 6.47
C ASN A 106 -4.42 -29.75 4.97
N ASP A 107 -4.17 -30.68 4.04
CA ASP A 107 -4.43 -30.43 2.62
C ASP A 107 -5.96 -30.39 2.37
N PRO A 108 -6.55 -29.24 2.00
CA PRO A 108 -7.98 -29.11 1.77
C PRO A 108 -8.48 -29.91 0.55
N ARG A 109 -7.57 -30.47 -0.26
CA ARG A 109 -7.89 -31.35 -1.40
C ARG A 109 -7.94 -32.83 -1.02
N VAL A 110 -7.39 -33.20 0.15
CA VAL A 110 -7.49 -34.56 0.67
C VAL A 110 -8.83 -34.70 1.39
N PRO A 111 -9.71 -35.63 0.98
CA PRO A 111 -10.93 -35.90 1.71
C PRO A 111 -10.57 -36.31 3.15
N HIS A 112 -11.02 -35.54 4.14
CA HIS A 112 -10.91 -35.97 5.52
C HIS A 112 -11.72 -37.26 5.69
N PRO A 113 -11.15 -38.31 6.33
CA PRO A 113 -11.92 -39.51 6.60
C PRO A 113 -13.08 -39.17 7.56
N ASP A 114 -14.30 -39.58 7.21
CA ASP A 114 -15.60 -39.34 7.89
C ASP A 114 -15.68 -39.79 9.38
N TRP A 115 -14.57 -40.20 9.99
CA TRP A 115 -14.52 -40.79 11.33
C TRP A 115 -14.28 -39.74 12.45
N LEU A 116 -14.27 -38.45 12.11
CA LEU A 116 -14.15 -37.34 13.08
C LEU A 116 -15.51 -36.73 13.48
N ASP A 117 -16.62 -37.19 12.90
CA ASP A 117 -17.97 -36.68 13.20
C ASP A 117 -18.66 -37.41 14.38
N GLU A 118 -17.98 -38.35 15.06
CA GLU A 118 -18.53 -39.11 16.20
C GLU A 118 -17.72 -38.99 17.51
N LEU A 119 -17.30 -37.77 17.89
CA LEU A 119 -16.82 -37.48 19.25
C LEU A 119 -17.44 -36.21 19.85
#